data_AF-A0A0R2Q3V9-F1
#
_entry.id   AF-A0A0R2Q3V9-F1
#
_cell.length_a   1.000
_cell.length_b   1.000
_cell.length_c   1.000
_cell.angle_alpha   90.00
_cell.angle_beta   90.00
_cell.angle_gamma   90.00
#
_symmetry.space_group_name_H-M   'P 1'
#
loop_
_entity.id
_entity.type
_entity.pdbx_description
1 polymer ?
#
loop_
_entity_poly.entity_id
_entity_poly.type
_entity_poly.pdbx_seq_one_letter_code
_entity_poly.pdbx_strand_id
1 'polypeptide(L)'
;MRAVLCSDKVNTEEWLDAHRTAHSVGLRSNVTMMFGSVEAPHAWARHFVRTRALQYETGGFTEFVGLPFVHMASPIYLQRKSRRGPTFRETVLVHAIARLAYRGVIDNIQASWVKIGVAGTRQLLQAGCNDIGGTLMNENISRAAGASHGQGMTPTDFADLTAPLGRPLRQRTTLYAAR
;
A
#
# COMPACT_ATOMS: atom_id res chain seq x y z
N MET A 1 -6.61 3.76 18.05
CA MET A 1 -6.18 4.32 16.74
C MET A 1 -7.30 4.34 15.72
N ARG A 2 -7.96 3.21 15.37
CA ARG A 2 -9.12 3.23 14.46
C ARG A 2 -10.26 4.13 14.94
N ALA A 3 -10.56 4.11 16.24
CA ALA A 3 -11.55 5.02 16.84
C ALA A 3 -11.24 6.52 16.66
N VAL A 4 -9.99 6.89 16.37
CA VAL A 4 -9.58 8.29 16.13
C VAL A 4 -9.68 8.66 14.65
N LEU A 5 -9.38 7.71 13.75
CA LEU A 5 -9.35 7.94 12.30
C LEU A 5 -10.69 7.68 11.61
N CYS A 6 -11.43 6.67 12.08
CA CYS A 6 -12.65 6.16 11.47
C CYS A 6 -13.52 5.50 12.55
N SER A 7 -14.06 6.27 13.50
CA SER A 7 -14.94 5.75 14.57
C SER A 7 -16.17 5.02 14.03
N ASP A 8 -16.66 5.43 12.86
CA ASP A 8 -17.93 4.98 12.31
C ASP A 8 -17.75 3.86 11.27
N LYS A 9 -16.52 3.34 11.13
CA LYS A 9 -16.19 2.24 10.22
C LYS A 9 -15.86 0.97 10.99
N VAL A 10 -15.84 -0.14 10.26
CA VAL A 10 -15.46 -1.46 10.79
C VAL A 10 -14.19 -1.41 11.65
N ASN A 11 -14.16 -2.14 12.74
CA ASN A 11 -13.00 -2.24 13.62
C ASN A 11 -11.93 -3.18 13.03
N THR A 12 -10.83 -3.41 13.76
CA THR A 12 -9.73 -4.24 13.26
C THR A 12 -10.11 -5.71 13.14
N GLU A 13 -10.90 -6.26 14.07
CA GLU A 13 -11.33 -7.66 13.99
C GLU A 13 -12.33 -7.85 12.85
N GLU A 14 -13.31 -6.95 12.71
CA GLU A 14 -14.27 -7.01 11.60
C GLU A 14 -13.58 -6.95 10.23
N TRP A 15 -12.52 -6.14 10.10
CA TRP A 15 -11.71 -6.11 8.89
C TRP A 15 -10.99 -7.44 8.64
N LEU A 16 -10.37 -8.03 9.67
CA LEU A 16 -9.70 -9.33 9.55
C LEU A 16 -10.69 -10.46 9.24
N ASP A 17 -11.86 -10.43 9.86
CA ASP A 17 -12.94 -11.41 9.66
C ASP A 17 -13.52 -11.32 8.26
N ALA A 18 -13.67 -10.12 7.70
CA ALA A 18 -14.08 -9.95 6.30
C ALA A 18 -13.08 -10.60 5.33
N HIS A 19 -11.77 -10.39 5.55
CA HIS A 19 -10.74 -11.05 4.75
C HIS A 19 -10.74 -12.56 4.95
N ARG A 20 -10.85 -13.05 6.20
CA ARG A 20 -10.95 -14.49 6.50
C ARG A 20 -12.14 -15.13 5.76
N THR A 21 -13.30 -14.48 5.82
CA THR A 21 -14.52 -14.95 5.16
C THR A 21 -14.33 -14.98 3.64
N ALA A 22 -13.82 -13.91 3.05
CA ALA A 22 -13.52 -13.86 1.62
C ALA A 22 -12.56 -14.98 1.19
N HIS A 23 -11.50 -15.21 1.96
CA HIS A 23 -10.53 -16.27 1.67
C HIS A 23 -11.15 -17.67 1.79
N SER A 24 -12.05 -17.89 2.76
CA SER A 24 -12.74 -19.17 2.96
C SER A 24 -13.64 -19.58 1.78
N VAL A 25 -14.13 -18.61 1.00
CA VAL A 25 -14.93 -18.83 -0.21
C VAL A 25 -14.09 -18.76 -1.50
N GLY A 26 -12.76 -18.76 -1.37
CA GLY A 26 -11.82 -18.81 -2.50
C GLY A 26 -11.45 -17.45 -3.10
N LEU A 27 -11.94 -16.34 -2.56
CA LEU A 27 -11.54 -15.01 -3.01
C LEU A 27 -10.12 -14.67 -2.53
N ARG A 28 -9.39 -13.91 -3.35
CA ARG A 28 -8.08 -13.35 -3.01
C ARG A 28 -8.20 -11.86 -2.75
N SER A 29 -7.32 -11.32 -1.91
CA SER A 29 -7.39 -9.92 -1.52
C SER A 29 -6.00 -9.36 -1.19
N ASN A 30 -5.94 -8.10 -0.77
CA ASN A 30 -4.69 -7.45 -0.38
C ASN A 30 -4.73 -6.89 1.04
N VAL A 31 -3.53 -6.66 1.57
CA VAL A 31 -3.35 -5.95 2.84
C VAL A 31 -3.09 -4.49 2.54
N THR A 32 -3.99 -3.60 2.94
CA THR A 32 -3.78 -2.15 2.83
C THR A 32 -3.43 -1.56 4.19
N MET A 33 -2.43 -0.68 4.23
CA MET A 33 -2.09 0.08 5.43
C MET A 33 -1.89 1.55 5.10
N MET A 34 -2.78 2.39 5.65
CA MET A 34 -2.53 3.82 5.72
C MET A 34 -1.54 4.13 6.84
N PHE A 35 -0.60 5.05 6.61
CA PHE A 35 0.37 5.44 7.62
C PHE A 35 0.82 6.90 7.50
N GLY A 36 1.35 7.42 8.60
CA GLY A 36 1.90 8.79 8.69
C GLY A 36 0.86 9.87 8.96
N SER A 37 -0.32 9.50 9.47
CA SER A 37 -1.36 10.44 9.92
C SER A 37 -1.24 10.72 11.42
N VAL A 38 -1.82 9.87 12.27
CA VAL A 38 -1.81 9.94 13.75
C VAL A 38 -1.15 8.73 14.38
N GLU A 39 -0.77 7.75 13.57
CA GLU A 39 -0.28 6.45 14.00
C GLU A 39 1.16 6.52 14.50
N ALA A 40 1.44 5.76 15.56
CA ALA A 40 2.80 5.54 16.04
C ALA A 40 3.39 4.23 15.47
N PRO A 41 4.72 4.07 15.42
CA PRO A 41 5.38 2.88 14.84
C PRO A 41 4.90 1.54 15.42
N HIS A 42 4.56 1.50 16.72
CA HIS A 42 4.02 0.28 17.36
C HIS A 42 2.71 -0.20 16.71
N ALA A 43 1.94 0.72 16.12
CA ALA A 43 0.67 0.40 15.50
C ALA A 43 0.88 -0.18 14.09
N TRP A 44 1.89 0.30 13.36
CA TRP A 44 2.33 -0.31 12.10
C TRP A 44 2.84 -1.73 12.35
N ALA A 45 3.69 -1.91 13.36
CA ALA A 45 4.19 -3.24 13.75
C ALA A 45 3.05 -4.20 14.09
N ARG A 46 2.07 -3.75 14.88
CA ARG A 46 0.88 -4.56 15.21
C ARG A 46 0.06 -4.94 13.97
N HIS A 47 -0.09 -4.02 13.01
CA HIS A 47 -0.77 -4.30 11.76
C HIS A 47 -0.06 -5.43 11.00
N PHE A 48 1.26 -5.32 10.79
CA PHE A 48 2.07 -6.36 10.14
C PHE A 48 1.97 -7.72 10.83
N VAL A 49 2.04 -7.76 12.17
CA VAL A 49 1.94 -9.03 12.92
C VAL A 49 0.57 -9.69 12.71
N ARG A 50 -0.52 -8.91 12.76
CA ARG A 50 -1.89 -9.44 12.67
C ARG A 50 -2.22 -9.95 11.27
N THR A 51 -1.89 -9.17 10.24
CA THR A 51 -2.14 -9.55 8.84
C THR A 51 -1.28 -10.74 8.44
N ARG A 52 -0.05 -10.84 8.95
CA ARG A 52 0.80 -12.02 8.78
C ARG A 52 0.20 -13.26 9.43
N ALA A 53 -0.33 -13.14 10.65
CA ALA A 53 -1.00 -14.25 11.32
C ALA A 53 -2.21 -14.74 10.52
N LEU A 54 -3.04 -13.81 10.01
CA LEU A 54 -4.16 -14.17 9.14
C LEU A 54 -3.69 -14.77 7.79
N GLN A 55 -2.56 -14.34 7.25
CA GLN A 55 -1.99 -14.95 6.06
C GLN A 55 -1.54 -16.39 6.32
N TYR A 56 -0.94 -16.69 7.48
CA TYR A 56 -0.62 -18.07 7.84
C TYR A 56 -1.87 -18.95 7.97
N GLU A 57 -2.98 -18.37 8.43
CA GLU A 57 -4.26 -19.07 8.56
C GLU A 57 -4.93 -19.34 7.20
N THR A 58 -4.91 -18.35 6.30
CA THR A 58 -5.80 -18.35 5.12
C THR A 58 -5.09 -18.39 3.78
N GLY A 59 -3.83 -17.95 3.72
CA GLY A 59 -3.03 -17.84 2.48
C GLY A 59 -3.62 -16.94 1.39
N GLY A 60 -4.66 -16.15 1.68
CA GLY A 60 -5.45 -15.47 0.65
C GLY A 60 -4.95 -14.10 0.22
N PHE A 61 -4.00 -13.49 0.96
CA PHE A 61 -3.42 -12.21 0.57
C PHE A 61 -2.42 -12.38 -0.59
N THR A 62 -2.56 -11.54 -1.61
CA THR A 62 -1.68 -11.51 -2.78
C THR A 62 -0.58 -10.46 -2.68
N GLU A 63 -0.86 -9.33 -2.02
CA GLU A 63 0.10 -8.26 -1.83
C GLU A 63 -0.15 -7.41 -0.58
N PHE A 64 0.88 -6.68 -0.17
CA PHE A 64 0.78 -5.54 0.73
C PHE A 64 0.85 -4.23 -0.04
N VAL A 65 -0.03 -3.29 0.29
CA VAL A 65 -0.12 -1.96 -0.32
C VAL A 65 0.03 -0.88 0.76
N GLY A 66 1.19 -0.23 0.77
CA GLY A 66 1.48 0.90 1.65
C GLY A 66 0.88 2.20 1.11
N LEU A 67 0.03 2.86 1.89
CA LEU A 67 -0.68 4.07 1.49
C LEU A 67 -0.26 5.26 2.37
N PRO A 68 0.74 6.07 1.95
CA PRO A 68 1.06 7.31 2.64
C PRO A 68 -0.18 8.20 2.77
N PHE A 69 -0.39 8.74 3.97
CA PHE A 69 -1.46 9.70 4.22
C PHE A 69 -1.24 10.98 3.42
N VAL A 70 -2.24 11.38 2.63
CA VAL A 70 -2.26 12.64 1.85
C VAL A 70 -3.23 13.60 2.54
N HIS A 71 -2.70 14.73 3.01
CA HIS A 71 -3.39 15.61 3.95
C HIS A 71 -4.25 16.71 3.31
N MET A 72 -4.00 17.05 2.04
CA MET A 72 -4.47 18.30 1.41
C MET A 72 -6.00 18.47 1.45
N ALA A 73 -6.76 17.38 1.37
CA ALA A 73 -8.23 17.40 1.47
C ALA A 73 -8.78 16.58 2.65
N SER A 74 -7.95 16.21 3.63
CA SER A 74 -8.37 15.32 4.72
C SER A 74 -8.99 16.10 5.90
N PRO A 75 -10.24 15.81 6.32
CA PRO A 75 -10.89 16.51 7.43
C PRO A 75 -10.11 16.47 8.75
N ILE A 76 -9.46 15.34 9.07
CA ILE A 76 -8.68 15.21 10.31
C ILE A 76 -7.45 16.12 10.33
N TYR A 77 -6.84 16.35 9.16
CA TYR A 77 -5.73 17.30 9.03
C TYR A 77 -6.22 18.74 9.09
N LEU A 78 -7.34 19.06 8.43
CA LEU A 78 -7.95 20.41 8.49
C LEU A 78 -8.35 20.79 9.91
N GLN A 79 -8.75 19.81 10.73
CA GLN A 79 -9.01 19.96 12.16
C GLN A 79 -7.74 19.98 13.04
N ARG A 80 -6.54 19.94 12.44
CA ARG A 80 -5.23 19.90 13.13
C ARG A 80 -5.04 18.71 14.07
N LYS A 81 -5.71 17.59 13.79
CA LYS A 81 -5.65 16.35 14.59
C LYS A 81 -4.71 15.30 14.01
N SER A 82 -4.04 15.57 12.90
CA SER A 82 -3.07 14.66 12.28
C SER A 82 -1.84 15.38 11.73
N ARG A 83 -0.79 14.61 11.48
CA ARG A 83 0.37 15.07 10.70
C ARG A 83 -0.03 15.30 9.24
N ARG A 84 0.86 15.98 8.50
CA ARG A 84 0.77 16.18 7.04
C ARG A 84 0.98 14.89 6.22
N GLY A 85 1.32 13.80 6.86
CA GLY A 85 1.78 12.59 6.19
C GLY A 85 3.14 12.14 6.73
N PRO A 86 3.60 10.97 6.27
CA PRO A 86 4.91 10.47 6.63
C PRO A 86 6.00 11.29 5.93
N THR A 87 7.16 11.37 6.56
CA THR A 87 8.40 11.72 5.85
C THR A 87 8.70 10.68 4.78
N PHE A 88 9.46 11.06 3.76
CA PHE A 88 9.88 10.08 2.74
C PHE A 88 10.70 8.92 3.35
N ARG A 89 11.51 9.21 4.38
CA ARG A 89 12.23 8.18 5.15
C ARG A 89 11.27 7.18 5.80
N GLU A 90 10.21 7.64 6.45
CA GLU A 90 9.19 6.74 7.03
C GLU A 90 8.54 5.88 5.93
N THR A 91 8.25 6.47 4.75
CA THR A 91 7.73 5.73 3.60
C THR A 91 8.68 4.62 3.16
N VAL A 92 9.98 4.89 3.01
CA VAL A 92 10.98 3.86 2.67
C VAL A 92 11.04 2.77 3.74
N LEU A 93 11.11 3.15 5.02
CA LEU A 93 11.20 2.21 6.13
C LEU A 93 9.97 1.30 6.23
N VAL A 94 8.75 1.83 6.06
CA VAL A 94 7.53 1.03 6.12
C VAL A 94 7.52 -0.05 5.04
N HIS A 95 7.94 0.26 3.81
CA HIS A 95 7.99 -0.73 2.73
C HIS A 95 9.11 -1.76 2.92
N ALA A 96 10.28 -1.33 3.41
CA ALA A 96 11.37 -2.24 3.75
C ALA A 96 10.98 -3.19 4.89
N ILE A 97 10.32 -2.68 5.93
CA ILE A 97 9.79 -3.49 7.03
C ILE A 97 8.72 -4.44 6.52
N ALA A 98 7.82 -4.02 5.62
CA ALA A 98 6.82 -4.90 5.03
C ALA A 98 7.48 -6.09 4.30
N ARG A 99 8.51 -5.83 3.49
CA ARG A 99 9.30 -6.88 2.83
C ARG A 99 9.91 -7.88 3.83
N LEU A 100 10.46 -7.40 4.94
CA LEU A 100 11.05 -8.25 5.95
C LEU A 100 9.99 -9.03 6.74
N ALA A 101 8.91 -8.36 7.16
CA ALA A 101 7.86 -8.93 7.98
C ALA A 101 7.08 -10.04 7.26
N TYR A 102 6.87 -9.88 5.95
CA TYR A 102 6.10 -10.81 5.11
C TYR A 102 6.95 -11.76 4.25
N ARG A 103 8.26 -11.80 4.47
CA ARG A 103 9.16 -12.68 3.70
C ARG A 103 8.67 -14.13 3.72
N GLY A 104 8.37 -14.68 2.54
CA GLY A 104 7.92 -16.06 2.36
C GLY A 104 6.44 -16.32 2.65
N VAL A 105 5.63 -15.26 2.89
CA VAL A 105 4.19 -15.39 3.17
C VAL A 105 3.31 -14.42 2.39
N ILE A 106 3.79 -13.20 2.13
CA ILE A 106 3.20 -12.26 1.17
C ILE A 106 4.35 -11.69 0.34
N ASP A 107 4.53 -12.22 -0.86
CA ASP A 107 5.73 -11.94 -1.66
C ASP A 107 5.68 -10.59 -2.38
N ASN A 108 4.48 -10.03 -2.55
CA ASN A 108 4.31 -8.81 -3.30
C ASN A 108 4.12 -7.60 -2.39
N ILE A 109 4.98 -6.59 -2.58
CA ILE A 109 4.94 -5.31 -1.90
C ILE A 109 4.76 -4.25 -2.98
N GLN A 110 3.61 -3.59 -2.97
CA GLN A 110 3.21 -2.62 -3.97
C GLN A 110 3.62 -1.20 -3.56
N ALA A 111 4.29 -0.48 -4.47
CA ALA A 111 4.52 0.94 -4.39
C ALA A 111 3.39 1.69 -5.11
N SER A 112 2.55 2.44 -4.37
CA SER A 112 1.50 3.27 -4.98
C SER A 112 2.08 4.52 -5.66
N TRP A 113 2.44 4.41 -6.94
CA TRP A 113 3.09 5.48 -7.70
C TRP A 113 2.29 6.79 -7.72
N VAL A 114 0.95 6.72 -7.73
CA VAL A 114 0.07 7.91 -7.66
C VAL A 114 0.22 8.73 -6.39
N LYS A 115 0.64 8.10 -5.29
CA LYS A 115 0.88 8.81 -4.01
C LYS A 115 2.33 9.29 -3.90
N ILE A 116 3.26 8.53 -4.46
CA ILE A 116 4.70 8.63 -4.14
C ILE A 116 5.51 9.25 -5.29
N GLY A 117 4.91 9.35 -6.47
CA GLY A 117 5.55 9.82 -7.70
C GLY A 117 6.56 8.83 -8.27
N VAL A 118 7.02 9.10 -9.50
CA VAL A 118 7.98 8.24 -10.22
C VAL A 118 9.31 8.12 -9.45
N ALA A 119 9.86 9.25 -9.00
CA ALA A 119 11.14 9.27 -8.29
C ALA A 119 11.10 8.50 -6.96
N GLY A 120 10.03 8.65 -6.19
CA GLY A 120 9.86 7.90 -4.96
C GLY A 120 9.59 6.41 -5.21
N THR A 121 8.82 6.08 -6.24
CA THR A 121 8.58 4.69 -6.65
C THR A 121 9.89 3.97 -7.02
N ARG A 122 10.78 4.61 -7.77
CA ARG A 122 12.12 4.06 -8.07
C ARG A 122 12.94 3.74 -6.83
N GLN A 123 12.86 4.59 -5.79
CA GLN A 123 13.53 4.34 -4.52
C GLN A 123 12.88 3.19 -3.75
N LEU A 124 11.54 3.10 -3.76
CA LEU A 124 10.84 2.00 -3.10
C LEU A 124 11.09 0.64 -3.75
N LEU A 125 11.25 0.59 -5.08
CA LEU A 125 11.67 -0.61 -5.79
C LEU A 125 13.07 -1.11 -5.39
N GLN A 126 13.90 -0.24 -4.82
CA GLN A 126 15.20 -0.62 -4.23
C GLN A 126 15.08 -0.96 -2.74
N ALA A 127 13.96 -0.63 -2.11
CA ALA A 127 13.70 -0.82 -0.68
C ALA A 127 12.68 -1.95 -0.39
N GLY A 128 12.55 -2.91 -1.31
CA GLY A 128 11.74 -4.11 -1.08
C GLY A 128 10.42 -4.17 -1.87
N CYS A 129 10.02 -3.10 -2.57
CA CYS A 129 8.90 -3.20 -3.50
C CYS A 129 9.26 -4.01 -4.75
N ASN A 130 8.28 -4.74 -5.26
CA ASN A 130 8.37 -5.50 -6.50
C ASN A 130 7.13 -5.33 -7.38
N ASP A 131 6.14 -4.56 -6.93
CA ASP A 131 4.95 -4.21 -7.69
C ASP A 131 4.79 -2.69 -7.70
N ILE A 132 4.40 -2.14 -8.84
CA ILE A 132 4.23 -0.70 -9.04
C ILE A 132 2.73 -0.34 -9.00
N GLY A 133 1.83 -1.32 -8.95
CA GLY A 133 0.40 -1.07 -9.11
C GLY A 133 0.06 -0.80 -10.58
N GLY A 134 -1.23 -0.88 -10.92
CA GLY A 134 -1.69 -0.90 -12.31
C GLY A 134 -1.64 0.44 -13.05
N THR A 135 -1.90 0.36 -14.36
CA THR A 135 -2.20 1.51 -15.23
C THR A 135 -3.49 2.15 -14.75
N LEU A 136 -3.43 3.39 -14.30
CA LEU A 136 -4.61 4.17 -14.00
C LEU A 136 -4.92 5.05 -15.20
N MET A 137 -6.12 4.90 -15.76
CA MET A 137 -6.55 5.66 -16.94
C MET A 137 -7.28 6.96 -16.54
N ASN A 138 -7.74 7.10 -15.29
CA ASN A 138 -8.45 8.27 -14.74
C ASN A 138 -8.60 8.17 -13.19
N GLU A 139 -7.56 8.52 -12.43
CA GLU A 139 -7.58 8.41 -10.96
C GLU A 139 -8.26 9.63 -10.29
N ASN A 140 -9.59 9.60 -10.14
CA ASN A 140 -10.35 10.70 -9.52
C ASN A 140 -10.23 10.78 -7.98
N ILE A 141 -9.92 9.66 -7.30
CA ILE A 141 -9.89 9.60 -5.81
C ILE A 141 -8.62 10.26 -5.27
N SER A 142 -7.45 9.95 -5.84
CA SER A 142 -6.19 10.61 -5.46
C SER A 142 -6.21 12.11 -5.77
N ARG A 143 -6.91 12.53 -6.84
CA ARG A 143 -7.21 13.94 -7.14
C ARG A 143 -8.08 14.59 -6.08
N ALA A 144 -9.18 13.95 -5.67
CA ALA A 144 -10.05 14.46 -4.61
C ALA A 144 -9.30 14.62 -3.27
N ALA A 145 -8.25 13.81 -3.03
CA ALA A 145 -7.36 13.93 -1.89
C ALA A 145 -6.21 14.95 -2.06
N GLY A 146 -6.02 15.53 -3.26
CA GLY A 146 -5.01 16.55 -3.57
C GLY A 146 -3.62 16.03 -3.93
N ALA A 147 -3.48 14.79 -4.42
CA ALA A 147 -2.22 14.28 -4.94
C ALA A 147 -1.87 14.93 -6.29
N SER A 148 -0.61 15.33 -6.48
CA SER A 148 -0.12 16.04 -7.67
C SER A 148 0.50 15.14 -8.75
N HIS A 149 0.62 13.83 -8.51
CA HIS A 149 1.39 12.92 -9.37
C HIS A 149 0.48 12.13 -10.33
N GLY A 150 0.54 12.52 -11.62
CA GLY A 150 0.17 11.75 -12.82
C GLY A 150 -1.33 11.46 -13.07
N GLN A 151 -1.79 11.75 -14.29
CA GLN A 151 -3.17 11.46 -14.76
C GLN A 151 -3.32 10.05 -15.34
N GLY A 152 -2.20 9.42 -15.68
CA GLY A 152 -2.09 8.02 -16.06
C GLY A 152 -0.64 7.66 -16.35
N MET A 153 -0.36 6.36 -16.34
CA MET A 153 0.92 5.79 -16.77
C MET A 153 0.64 4.69 -17.78
N THR A 154 1.30 4.76 -18.92
CA THR A 154 1.32 3.75 -19.98
C THR A 154 2.34 2.65 -19.66
N PRO A 155 2.30 1.50 -20.36
CA PRO A 155 3.36 0.50 -20.26
C PRO A 155 4.77 1.05 -20.52
N THR A 156 4.91 1.98 -21.46
CA THR A 156 6.19 2.66 -21.75
C THR A 156 6.66 3.49 -20.57
N ASP A 157 5.77 4.23 -19.91
CA ASP A 157 6.14 5.01 -18.71
C ASP A 157 6.66 4.11 -17.58
N PHE A 158 6.09 2.91 -17.42
CA PHE A 158 6.59 1.92 -16.46
C PHE A 158 7.94 1.32 -16.88
N ALA A 159 8.16 1.11 -18.18
CA ALA A 159 9.46 0.70 -18.71
C ALA A 159 10.52 1.77 -18.39
N ASP A 160 10.24 3.04 -18.66
CA ASP A 160 11.16 4.14 -18.37
C ASP A 160 11.39 4.31 -16.86
N LEU A 161 10.35 4.13 -16.04
CA LEU A 161 10.47 4.14 -14.58
C LEU A 161 11.46 3.06 -14.12
N THR A 162 11.38 1.85 -14.66
CA THR A 162 12.14 0.68 -14.18
C THR A 162 13.50 0.49 -14.85
N ALA A 163 13.70 1.01 -16.07
CA ALA A 163 14.92 0.79 -16.87
C ALA A 163 16.22 1.11 -16.11
N PRO A 164 16.35 2.23 -15.37
CA PRO A 164 17.57 2.53 -14.62
C PRO A 164 17.88 1.55 -13.48
N LEU A 165 16.91 0.73 -13.06
CA LEU A 165 17.08 -0.22 -11.96
C LEU A 165 17.67 -1.56 -12.42
N GLY A 166 17.75 -1.81 -13.74
CA GLY A 166 18.24 -3.08 -14.29
C GLY A 166 17.39 -4.30 -13.89
N ARG A 167 16.12 -4.11 -13.53
CA ARG A 167 15.19 -5.16 -13.11
C ARG A 167 14.22 -5.50 -14.24
N PRO A 168 13.84 -6.78 -14.44
CA PRO A 168 12.86 -7.14 -15.46
C PRO A 168 11.48 -6.57 -15.11
N LEU A 169 10.88 -5.85 -16.06
CA LEU A 169 9.48 -5.44 -15.99
C LEU A 169 8.59 -6.56 -16.55
N ARG A 170 7.53 -6.91 -15.81
CA ARG A 170 6.55 -7.92 -16.21
C ARG A 170 5.15 -7.37 -16.04
N GLN A 171 4.32 -7.51 -17.08
CA GLN A 171 2.89 -7.35 -16.93
C GLN A 171 2.34 -8.59 -16.21
N ARG A 172 1.46 -8.36 -15.23
CA ARG A 172 0.90 -9.40 -14.37
C ARG A 172 -0.62 -9.45 -14.47
N THR A 173 -1.20 -10.61 -14.17
CA THR A 173 -2.62 -10.71 -13.79
C THR A 173 -2.82 -10.28 -12.34
N THR A 174 -4.08 -10.22 -11.88
CA THR A 174 -4.41 -9.96 -10.47
C THR A 174 -3.71 -10.92 -9.52
N LEU A 175 -3.52 -12.18 -9.94
CA LEU A 175 -2.88 -13.23 -9.14
C LEU A 175 -1.38 -13.38 -9.42
N TYR A 176 -0.75 -12.37 -10.00
CA TYR A 176 0.69 -12.35 -10.30
C TYR A 176 1.17 -13.46 -11.25
N ALA A 177 0.27 -14.07 -12.02
CA ALA A 177 0.66 -14.90 -13.14
C ALA A 177 1.26 -14.03 -14.26
N ALA A 178 2.27 -14.56 -14.95
CA ALA A 178 2.85 -13.93 -16.12
C ALA A 178 1.82 -13.91 -17.27
N ARG A 179 1.79 -12.80 -18.02
CA ARG A 179 1.04 -12.68 -19.28
C ARG A 179 2.00 -12.64 -20.46
#